data_AF-A0A348V0A6-F1
#
_entry.id   AF-A0A348V0A6-F1
#
_cell.length_a   1.000
_cell.length_b   1.000
_cell.length_c   1.000
_cell.angle_alpha   90.00
_cell.angle_beta   90.00
_cell.angle_gamma   90.00
#
_symmetry.space_group_name_H-M   'P 1'
#
loop_
_entity.id
_entity.type
_entity.pdbx_description
1 polymer ?
#
loop_
_entity_poly.entity_id
_entity_poly.type
_entity_poly.pdbx_seq_one_letter_code
_entity_poly.pdbx_strand_id
1 'polypeptide(L)'
;IERNTTIPARKTMAFTTVENNQRRVRIHVLQGESPVAKDNKSLATFDLVGIDAAPAGVPQIDVTFEIDTDGLLRVSARDTGTGRQQKIEIKPSAGLLPEQLQEIIERRQKEVRSRDEEGLL
;
A
#
# COMPACT_ATOMS: atom_id res chain seq x y z
N ILE A 1 7.00 -6.08 3.29
CA ILE A 1 6.44 -7.42 3.56
C ILE A 1 6.86 -8.31 2.41
N GLU A 2 7.43 -9.48 2.68
CA GLU A 2 7.93 -10.36 1.61
C GLU A 2 6.79 -11.10 0.93
N ARG A 3 7.00 -11.51 -0.33
CA ARG A 3 6.01 -12.32 -1.03
C ARG A 3 5.82 -13.65 -0.30
N ASN A 4 4.58 -14.15 -0.30
CA ASN A 4 4.17 -15.38 0.39
C ASN A 4 4.27 -15.31 1.93
N THR A 5 4.38 -14.11 2.51
CA THR A 5 4.22 -13.93 3.96
C THR A 5 2.79 -14.31 4.37
N THR A 6 2.63 -15.14 5.40
CA THR A 6 1.32 -15.47 5.98
C THR A 6 0.66 -14.21 6.54
N ILE A 7 -0.57 -13.93 6.10
CA ILE A 7 -1.38 -12.81 6.62
C ILE A 7 -2.31 -13.30 7.73
N PRO A 8 -2.57 -12.50 8.78
CA PRO A 8 -2.16 -11.11 8.96
C PRO A 8 -0.67 -10.98 9.33
N ALA A 9 -0.02 -9.92 8.84
CA ALA A 9 1.40 -9.68 9.09
C ALA A 9 1.70 -8.21 9.39
N ARG A 10 2.71 -7.98 10.24
CA ARG A 10 3.20 -6.65 10.60
C ARG A 10 4.72 -6.60 10.48
N LYS A 11 5.26 -5.55 9.87
CA LYS A 11 6.70 -5.29 9.79
C LYS A 11 6.98 -3.82 10.02
N THR A 12 7.87 -3.52 10.96
CA THR A 12 8.34 -2.16 11.26
C THR A 12 9.77 -2.01 10.76
N MET A 13 10.07 -0.86 10.15
CA MET A 13 11.38 -0.50 9.64
C MET A 13 11.72 0.92 10.10
N ALA A 14 12.91 1.10 10.68
CA ALA A 14 13.40 2.41 11.07
C ALA A 14 14.09 3.09 9.88
N PHE A 15 13.74 4.35 9.64
CA PHE A 15 14.34 5.23 8.64
C PHE A 15 14.84 6.51 9.30
N THR A 16 15.65 7.28 8.58
CA THR A 16 16.17 8.56 9.03
C THR A 16 16.12 9.59 7.90
N THR A 17 16.24 10.87 8.24
CA THR A 17 16.45 11.96 7.27
C THR A 17 17.81 11.83 6.59
N VAL A 18 17.86 12.29 5.34
CA VAL A 18 19.05 12.28 4.48
C VAL A 18 19.66 13.67 4.32
N GLU A 19 18.91 14.72 4.67
CA GLU A 19 19.33 16.11 4.59
C GLU A 19 19.28 16.80 5.97
N ASN A 20 20.18 17.77 6.17
CA ASN A 20 20.19 18.59 7.38
C ASN A 20 18.95 19.47 7.45
N ASN A 21 18.35 19.58 8.63
CA ASN A 21 17.14 20.35 8.89
C ASN A 21 15.94 19.94 8.02
N GLN A 22 15.91 18.68 7.56
CA GLN A 22 14.82 18.12 6.76
C GLN A 22 13.54 18.02 7.60
N ARG A 23 12.54 18.87 7.29
CA ARG A 23 11.25 18.93 8.02
C ARG A 23 10.15 18.02 7.47
N ARG A 24 10.41 17.37 6.34
CA ARG A 24 9.44 16.52 5.62
C ARG A 24 10.13 15.28 5.08
N VAL A 25 9.54 14.12 5.34
CA VAL A 25 9.92 12.85 4.74
C VAL A 25 8.78 12.36 3.86
N ARG A 26 9.11 11.95 2.63
CA ARG A 26 8.15 11.36 1.70
C ARG A 26 8.27 9.85 1.73
N ILE A 27 7.16 9.17 2.01
CA ILE A 27 7.06 7.73 2.04
C ILE A 27 6.34 7.29 0.77
N HIS A 28 7.06 6.56 -0.09
CA HIS A 28 6.53 5.97 -1.31
C HIS A 28 6.39 4.46 -1.10
N VAL A 29 5.15 3.96 -1.14
CA VAL A 29 4.82 2.55 -0.98
C VAL A 29 4.68 1.92 -2.36
N LEU A 30 5.48 0.90 -2.62
CA LEU A 30 5.49 0.16 -3.89
C LEU A 30 5.25 -1.32 -3.66
N GLN A 31 4.70 -1.98 -4.69
CA GLN A 31 4.49 -3.41 -4.75
C GLN A 31 5.14 -3.99 -6.01
N GLY A 32 6.03 -4.96 -5.82
CA GLY A 32 6.66 -5.71 -6.90
C GLY A 32 7.89 -6.45 -6.40
N GLU A 33 8.50 -7.25 -7.29
CA GLU A 33 9.69 -8.05 -7.01
C GLU A 33 10.96 -7.43 -7.61
N SER A 34 10.83 -6.36 -8.40
CA SER A 34 11.99 -5.73 -9.02
C SER A 34 12.82 -4.98 -7.97
N PRO A 35 14.17 -5.09 -8.02
CA PRO A 35 15.04 -4.25 -7.20
C PRO A 35 14.96 -2.77 -7.59
N VAL A 36 14.51 -2.46 -8.81
CA VAL A 36 14.38 -1.10 -9.31
C VAL A 36 12.96 -0.60 -9.01
N ALA A 37 12.86 0.44 -8.17
CA ALA A 37 11.57 0.99 -7.73
C ALA A 37 10.66 1.42 -8.89
N LYS A 38 11.23 1.88 -10.02
CA LYS A 38 10.48 2.33 -11.20
C LYS A 38 9.71 1.21 -11.91
N ASP A 39 10.16 -0.04 -11.76
CA ASP A 39 9.54 -1.20 -12.39
C ASP A 39 8.44 -1.82 -11.50
N ASN A 40 8.33 -1.33 -10.26
CA ASN A 40 7.32 -1.79 -9.31
C ASN A 40 6.06 -0.93 -9.41
N LYS A 41 4.91 -1.53 -9.07
CA LYS A 41 3.63 -0.82 -9.03
C LYS A 41 3.62 0.13 -7.83
N SER A 42 3.49 1.42 -8.10
CA SER A 42 3.24 2.42 -7.07
C SER A 42 1.85 2.21 -6.46
N LEU A 43 1.78 2.03 -5.14
CA LEU A 43 0.51 1.88 -4.43
C LEU A 43 0.02 3.21 -3.87
N ALA A 44 0.90 3.92 -3.14
CA ALA A 44 0.57 5.19 -2.53
C ALA A 44 1.83 5.99 -2.20
N THR A 45 1.67 7.31 -2.10
CA THR A 45 2.71 8.20 -1.60
C THR A 45 2.10 9.15 -0.59
N PHE A 46 2.77 9.35 0.54
CA PHE A 46 2.35 10.31 1.54
C PHE A 46 3.56 10.95 2.22
N ASP A 47 3.35 12.13 2.77
CA ASP A 47 4.40 12.93 3.39
C ASP A 47 4.17 13.00 4.91
N LEU A 48 5.21 12.72 5.70
CA LEU A 48 5.27 13.03 7.12
C LEU A 48 5.91 14.42 7.27
N VAL A 49 5.14 15.38 7.80
CA VAL A 49 5.54 16.78 7.93
C VAL A 49 5.67 17.20 9.40
N GLY A 50 6.56 18.16 9.64
CA GLY A 50 6.79 18.73 10.96
C GLY A 50 7.79 17.95 11.79
N ILE A 51 8.76 17.32 11.13
CA ILE A 51 9.95 16.76 11.76
C ILE A 51 10.80 17.94 12.27
N ASP A 52 11.34 17.82 13.48
CA ASP A 52 12.19 18.86 14.04
C ASP A 52 13.49 19.03 13.23
N ALA A 53 13.98 20.25 13.20
CA ALA A 53 15.21 20.57 12.49
C ALA A 53 16.41 19.95 13.23
N ALA A 54 16.98 18.91 12.63
CA ALA A 54 18.15 18.21 13.15
C ALA A 54 19.12 17.85 12.03
N PRO A 55 20.39 17.51 12.34
CA PRO A 55 21.32 16.98 11.36
C PRO A 55 20.77 15.72 10.67
N ALA A 56 21.22 15.46 9.45
CA ALA A 56 20.93 14.22 8.75
C ALA A 56 21.34 13.01 9.61
N GLY A 57 20.55 11.95 9.62
CA GLY A 57 20.83 10.76 10.43
C GLY A 57 20.30 10.79 11.87
N VAL A 58 19.81 11.94 12.37
CA VAL A 58 19.38 12.08 13.77
C VAL A 58 17.89 11.78 13.98
N PRO A 59 16.94 12.33 13.21
CA PRO A 59 15.52 11.99 13.35
C PRO A 59 15.28 10.52 13.03
N GLN A 60 14.57 9.81 13.90
CA GLN A 60 14.20 8.41 13.69
C GLN A 60 12.72 8.31 13.33
N ILE A 61 12.46 7.77 12.14
CA ILE A 61 11.13 7.59 11.58
C ILE A 61 10.84 6.09 11.48
N ASP A 62 9.97 5.58 12.33
CA ASP A 62 9.51 4.21 12.27
C ASP A 62 8.34 4.08 11.28
N VAL A 63 8.56 3.33 10.21
CA VAL A 63 7.53 3.00 9.22
C VAL A 63 7.05 1.58 9.46
N THR A 64 5.78 1.44 9.81
CA THR A 64 5.13 0.15 10.04
C THR A 64 4.18 -0.17 8.88
N PHE A 65 4.30 -1.39 8.37
CA PHE A 65 3.42 -1.98 7.37
C PHE A 65 2.61 -3.08 8.03
N GLU A 66 1.29 -3.00 7.94
CA GLU A 66 0.36 -3.99 8.47
C GLU A 66 -0.54 -4.46 7.34
N ILE A 67 -0.62 -5.76 7.12
CA ILE A 67 -1.54 -6.36 6.16
C ILE A 67 -2.53 -7.24 6.91
N ASP A 68 -3.81 -6.98 6.67
CA ASP A 68 -4.92 -7.74 7.26
C ASP A 68 -5.24 -8.99 6.42
N THR A 69 -6.04 -9.88 6.98
CA THR A 69 -6.66 -11.04 6.32
C THR A 69 -7.43 -10.67 5.05
N ASP A 70 -8.04 -9.49 5.00
CA ASP A 70 -8.74 -8.98 3.80
C ASP A 70 -7.77 -8.43 2.72
N GLY A 71 -6.46 -8.43 3.00
CA GLY A 71 -5.44 -7.83 2.15
C GLY A 71 -5.36 -6.30 2.25
N LEU A 72 -6.09 -5.68 3.18
CA LEU A 72 -5.99 -4.24 3.47
C LEU A 72 -4.58 -3.94 4.01
N LEU A 73 -3.83 -3.10 3.30
CA LEU A 73 -2.50 -2.67 3.71
C LEU A 73 -2.60 -1.33 4.44
N ARG A 74 -2.25 -1.30 5.71
CA ARG A 74 -2.07 -0.07 6.48
C ARG A 74 -0.58 0.26 6.54
N VAL A 75 -0.24 1.51 6.23
CA VAL A 75 1.13 2.01 6.35
C VAL A 75 1.12 3.22 7.27
N SER A 76 1.89 3.16 8.34
CA SER A 76 2.03 4.26 9.30
C SER A 76 3.49 4.66 9.45
N ALA A 77 3.80 5.94 9.31
CA ALA A 77 5.09 6.52 9.63
C ALA A 77 4.97 7.31 10.93
N ARG A 78 5.87 7.08 11.89
CA ARG A 78 5.93 7.79 13.16
C ARG A 78 7.35 8.31 13.40
N ASP A 79 7.46 9.59 13.67
CA ASP A 79 8.68 10.18 14.21
C ASP A 79 8.73 9.92 15.72
N THR A 80 9.78 9.25 16.18
CA THR A 80 9.94 8.89 17.60
C THR A 80 10.34 10.08 18.47
N GLY A 81 10.97 11.11 17.89
CA GLY A 81 11.39 12.31 18.60
C GLY A 81 10.22 13.25 18.90
N THR A 82 9.43 13.56 17.86
CA THR A 82 8.28 14.48 18.00
C THR A 82 6.97 13.78 18.37
N GLY A 83 6.90 12.45 18.24
CA GLY A 83 5.68 11.67 18.41
C GLY A 83 4.66 11.85 17.28
N ARG A 84 4.97 12.66 16.25
CA ARG A 84 4.10 12.87 15.09
C ARG A 84 3.96 11.59 14.31
N GLN A 85 2.75 11.34 13.82
CA GLN A 85 2.44 10.16 13.02
C GLN A 85 1.56 10.52 11.85
N GLN A 86 1.77 9.82 10.73
CA GLN A 86 0.90 9.85 9.58
C GLN A 86 0.64 8.42 9.12
N LYS A 87 -0.61 8.11 8.82
CA LYS A 87 -1.00 6.78 8.35
C LYS A 87 -1.91 6.87 7.13
N ILE A 88 -1.82 5.85 6.29
CA ILE A 88 -2.68 5.66 5.13
C ILE A 88 -3.16 4.21 5.08
N GLU A 89 -4.33 4.02 4.49
CA GLU A 89 -4.89 2.70 4.21
C GLU A 89 -4.96 2.51 2.70
N ILE A 90 -4.40 1.41 2.23
CA ILE A 90 -4.30 1.05 0.83
C ILE A 90 -5.12 -0.22 0.65
N LYS A 91 -6.25 -0.09 -0.04
CA LYS A 91 -7.03 -1.26 -0.43
C LYS A 91 -6.23 -2.04 -1.48
N PRO A 92 -6.18 -3.36 -1.38
CA PRO A 92 -5.61 -4.15 -2.45
C PRO A 92 -6.48 -3.87 -3.67
N SER A 93 -5.92 -3.21 -4.67
CA SER A 93 -6.46 -3.32 -6.02
C SER A 93 -6.23 -4.78 -6.39
N ALA A 94 -7.17 -5.65 -6.05
CA ALA A 94 -7.25 -6.98 -6.64
C ALA A 94 -6.97 -6.80 -8.11
N GLY A 95 -6.08 -7.61 -8.69
CA GLY A 95 -5.44 -7.40 -9.99
C GLY A 95 -6.36 -7.28 -11.22
N LEU A 96 -7.64 -6.99 -11.03
CA LEU A 96 -8.59 -6.58 -12.04
C LEU A 96 -8.54 -5.05 -12.17
N LEU A 97 -8.09 -4.59 -13.33
CA LEU A 97 -8.43 -3.25 -13.78
C LEU A 97 -9.97 -3.10 -13.74
N PRO A 98 -10.52 -1.91 -13.44
CA PRO A 98 -11.97 -1.68 -13.47
C PRO A 98 -12.64 -2.19 -14.76
N GLU A 99 -11.90 -2.11 -15.87
CA GLU A 99 -12.28 -2.62 -17.20
C GLU A 99 -12.45 -4.15 -17.22
N GLN A 100 -11.55 -4.91 -16.59
CA GLN A 100 -11.67 -6.36 -16.48
C GLN A 100 -12.81 -6.79 -15.55
N LEU A 101 -13.10 -5.98 -14.51
CA LEU A 101 -14.23 -6.24 -13.63
C LEU A 101 -15.57 -6.10 -14.38
N GLN A 102 -15.70 -5.10 -15.25
CA GLN A 102 -16.87 -4.92 -16.11
C GLN A 102 -17.03 -6.08 -17.10
N GLU A 103 -15.96 -6.51 -17.78
CA GLU A 103 -16.03 -7.68 -18.67
C GLU A 103 -16.45 -8.96 -17.93
N ILE A 104 -15.97 -9.18 -16.71
CA ILE A 104 -16.36 -10.34 -15.89
C ILE A 104 -17.84 -10.26 -15.48
N ILE A 105 -18.31 -9.06 -15.10
CA ILE A 105 -19.71 -8.83 -14.75
C ILE A 105 -20.61 -9.04 -15.96
N GLU A 106 -20.26 -8.47 -17.12
CA GLU A 106 -21.03 -8.64 -18.36
C GLU A 106 -21.05 -10.09 -18.85
N ARG A 107 -19.91 -10.81 -18.77
CA ARG A 107 -19.83 -12.23 -19.13
C ARG A 107 -20.72 -13.07 -18.21
N ARG A 108 -20.67 -12.86 -16.89
CA ARG A 108 -21.57 -13.54 -15.94
C ARG A 108 -23.04 -13.23 -16.21
N GLN A 109 -23.39 -11.98 -16.49
CA GLN A 109 -24.77 -11.59 -16.78
C GLN A 109 -25.30 -12.26 -18.06
N LYS A 110 -24.46 -12.39 -19.10
CA LYS A 110 -24.82 -13.12 -20.32
C LYS A 110 -25.00 -14.62 -20.07
N GLU A 111 -24.09 -15.26 -19.35
CA GLU A 111 -24.17 -16.70 -19.04
C GLU A 111 -25.40 -17.07 -18.20
N VAL A 112 -25.76 -16.25 -17.22
CA VAL A 112 -26.97 -16.46 -16.41
C VAL A 112 -28.22 -16.33 -17.28
N ARG A 113 -28.28 -15.31 -18.15
CA ARG A 113 -29.44 -15.08 -19.02
C ARG A 113 -29.63 -16.18 -20.08
N SER A 114 -28.54 -16.74 -20.61
CA SER A 114 -28.63 -17.87 -21.57
C SER A 114 -29.08 -19.17 -20.90
N ARG A 115 -28.80 -19.35 -19.60
CA ARG A 115 -29.17 -20.58 -18.88
C ARG A 115 -30.64 -20.62 -18.46
N ASP A 116 -31.27 -19.45 -18.31
CA ASP A 116 -32.70 -19.33 -18.05
C ASP A 116 -33.56 -19.58 -19.31
N GLU A 117 -33.00 -19.40 -20.53
CA GLU A 117 -33.71 -19.64 -21.80
C GLU A 117 -33.63 -21.11 -22.26
N GLU A 118 -32.55 -21.85 -21.95
CA GLU A 118 -32.44 -23.29 -22.25
C GLU A 118 -33.17 -24.20 -21.25
N GLY A 119 -33.56 -23.68 -20.08
CA GLY A 119 -34.36 -24.41 -19.09
C GLY A 119 -35.87 -24.35 -19.31
N LEU A 120 -36.32 -23.68 -20.37
CA LEU A 120 -37.74 -23.45 -20.70
C LEU A 120 -38.20 -24.14 -22.01
N LEU A 121 -37.35 -24.96 -22.63
CA LEU A 121 -37.67 -25.87 -23.75
C LEU A 121 -37.70 -27.32 -23.28
#